data_AF-A0A087TFM3-F1
#
_entry.id   AF-A0A087TFM3-F1
#
_cell.length_a   1.000
_cell.length_b   1.000
_cell.length_c   1.000
_cell.angle_alpha   90.00
_cell.angle_beta   90.00
_cell.angle_gamma   90.00
#
_symmetry.space_group_name_H-M   'P 1'
#
loop_
_entity.id
_entity.type
_entity.pdbx_description
1 polymer ?
#
loop_
_entity_poly.entity_id
_entity_poly.type
_entity_poly.pdbx_seq_one_letter_code
_entity_poly.pdbx_strand_id
1 'polypeptide(L)'
;MDNTPRVKSYSADIQDKVAKIYYSHGLFCSSHPYSVISVTLIIFILCCYPLIHLPLLGSSSQQFSTPVQGFVAPDIVLDNSDSYKFSGPRWFQGPPVSYVQQIIVKSAVFPWKSDLILTDAFRAPLTYAFEISELLGNHQISPGALNNTSLGDLCLQVSEPI
;
A
#
# COMPACT_ATOMS: atom_id res chain seq x y z
N MET A 1 -53.92 -38.89 47.60
CA MET A 1 -53.03 -39.35 46.51
C MET A 1 -52.98 -38.20 45.51
N ASP A 2 -51.85 -37.50 45.48
CA ASP A 2 -51.65 -36.20 44.85
C ASP A 2 -51.96 -36.20 43.35
N ASN A 3 -52.92 -35.36 42.95
CA ASN A 3 -53.15 -34.95 41.57
C ASN A 3 -52.78 -33.47 41.45
N THR A 4 -51.50 -33.18 41.25
CA THR A 4 -51.04 -31.86 40.84
C THR A 4 -50.92 -31.82 39.31
N PRO A 5 -51.65 -30.94 38.60
CA PRO A 5 -51.46 -30.77 37.17
C PRO A 5 -50.10 -30.12 36.93
N ARG A 6 -49.18 -30.89 36.38
CA ARG A 6 -47.82 -30.45 36.02
C ARG A 6 -47.94 -29.40 34.92
N VAL A 7 -47.91 -28.12 35.29
CA VAL A 7 -47.73 -27.01 34.34
C VAL A 7 -46.38 -27.22 33.66
N LYS A 8 -46.38 -27.86 32.49
CA LYS A 8 -45.19 -27.99 31.66
C LYS A 8 -44.80 -26.56 31.25
N SER A 9 -43.77 -26.04 31.90
CA SER A 9 -43.24 -24.70 31.64
C SER A 9 -43.01 -24.54 30.13
N TYR A 10 -43.60 -23.52 29.51
CA TYR A 10 -43.53 -23.25 28.07
C TYR A 10 -42.08 -23.25 27.54
N SER A 11 -41.13 -22.79 28.36
CA SER A 11 -39.70 -22.83 28.07
C SER A 11 -39.13 -24.25 27.95
N ALA A 12 -39.65 -25.22 28.71
CA ALA A 12 -39.23 -26.61 28.62
C ALA A 12 -39.72 -27.28 27.32
N ASP A 13 -40.91 -26.92 26.83
CA ASP A 13 -41.41 -27.41 25.53
C ASP A 13 -40.61 -26.84 24.35
N ILE A 14 -40.19 -25.56 24.44
CA ILE A 14 -39.30 -24.95 23.45
C ILE A 14 -37.92 -25.62 23.47
N GLN A 15 -37.36 -25.84 24.66
CA GLN A 15 -36.07 -26.51 24.82
C GLN A 15 -36.09 -27.94 24.25
N ASP A 16 -37.15 -28.71 24.51
CA ASP A 16 -37.32 -30.06 23.95
C ASP A 16 -37.41 -30.04 22.41
N LYS A 17 -38.10 -29.06 21.82
CA LYS A 17 -38.19 -28.89 20.36
C LYS A 17 -36.85 -28.53 19.74
N VAL A 18 -36.13 -27.59 20.36
CA VAL A 18 -34.78 -27.17 19.92
C VAL A 18 -33.81 -28.35 20.02
N ALA A 19 -33.83 -29.09 21.13
CA ALA A 19 -33.00 -30.29 21.32
C ALA A 19 -33.29 -31.35 20.25
N LYS A 20 -34.57 -31.58 19.92
CA LYS A 20 -34.97 -32.53 18.86
C LYS A 20 -34.45 -32.10 17.49
N ILE A 21 -34.50 -30.80 17.16
CA ILE A 21 -34.01 -30.26 15.89
C ILE A 21 -32.48 -30.42 15.78
N TYR A 22 -31.73 -30.04 16.82
CA TYR A 22 -30.27 -30.21 16.83
C TYR A 22 -29.84 -31.67 16.80
N TYR A 23 -30.55 -32.54 17.52
CA TYR A 23 -30.29 -33.98 17.47
C TYR A 23 -30.55 -34.56 16.07
N SER A 24 -31.65 -34.19 15.43
CA SER A 24 -31.96 -34.61 14.05
C SER A 24 -30.93 -34.10 13.04
N HIS A 25 -30.49 -32.85 13.18
CA HIS A 25 -29.47 -32.25 12.30
C HIS A 25 -28.09 -32.89 12.51
N GLY A 26 -27.71 -33.15 13.76
CA GLY A 26 -26.47 -33.85 14.11
C GLY A 26 -26.45 -35.28 13.58
N LEU A 27 -27.57 -36.00 13.71
CA LEU A 27 -27.70 -37.35 13.16
C LEU A 27 -27.55 -37.34 11.63
N PHE A 28 -28.18 -36.40 10.93
CA PHE A 28 -28.02 -36.22 9.48
C PHE A 28 -26.56 -35.95 9.08
N CYS A 29 -25.87 -35.08 9.82
CA CYS A 29 -24.46 -34.79 9.61
C CYS A 29 -23.55 -36.01 9.82
N SER A 30 -23.89 -36.88 10.77
CA SER A 30 -23.14 -38.12 11.02
C SER A 30 -23.46 -39.23 10.03
N SER A 31 -24.70 -39.31 9.52
CA SER A 31 -25.09 -40.33 8.54
C SER A 31 -24.53 -40.05 7.13
N HIS A 32 -24.32 -38.78 6.77
CA HIS A 32 -23.82 -38.39 5.44
C HIS A 32 -22.69 -37.35 5.53
N PRO A 33 -21.53 -37.69 6.13
CA PRO A 33 -20.47 -36.73 6.42
C PRO A 33 -19.86 -36.10 5.16
N TYR A 34 -19.66 -36.89 4.10
CA TYR A 34 -19.08 -36.41 2.84
C TYR A 34 -19.96 -35.35 2.15
N SER A 35 -21.28 -35.50 2.20
CA SER A 35 -22.22 -34.56 1.59
C SER A 35 -22.19 -33.20 2.31
N VAL A 36 -22.19 -33.22 3.65
CA VAL A 36 -22.16 -32.00 4.47
C VAL A 36 -20.82 -31.26 4.33
N ILE A 37 -19.70 -31.99 4.29
CA ILE A 37 -18.38 -31.38 4.06
C ILE A 37 -18.31 -30.73 2.67
N SER A 38 -18.83 -31.39 1.64
CA SER A 38 -18.84 -30.83 0.28
C SER A 38 -19.64 -29.51 0.21
N VAL A 39 -20.85 -29.49 0.77
CA VAL A 39 -21.70 -28.29 0.78
C VAL A 39 -21.04 -27.13 1.55
N THR A 40 -20.45 -27.41 2.72
CA THR A 40 -19.77 -26.38 3.52
C THR A 40 -18.53 -25.82 2.82
N LEU A 41 -17.74 -26.66 2.13
CA LEU A 41 -16.62 -26.21 1.32
C LEU A 41 -17.05 -25.33 0.15
N ILE A 42 -18.14 -25.69 -0.55
CA ILE A 42 -18.68 -24.88 -1.65
C ILE A 42 -19.09 -23.49 -1.14
N ILE A 43 -19.80 -23.42 -0.01
CA ILE A 43 -20.22 -22.15 0.60
C ILE A 43 -18.99 -21.33 1.01
N PHE A 44 -17.99 -21.96 1.64
CA PHE A 44 -16.75 -21.30 2.01
C PHE A 44 -16.03 -20.69 0.80
N ILE A 45 -15.88 -21.46 -0.28
CA ILE A 45 -15.25 -20.99 -1.53
C ILE A 45 -16.03 -19.83 -2.15
N LEU A 46 -17.37 -19.91 -2.19
CA LEU A 46 -18.22 -18.83 -2.70
C LEU A 46 -18.10 -17.55 -1.86
N CYS A 47 -18.03 -17.68 -0.53
CA CYS A 47 -17.79 -16.56 0.37
C CYS A 47 -16.37 -15.99 0.25
N CYS A 48 -15.38 -16.83 -0.07
CA CYS A 48 -13.98 -16.42 -0.25
C CYS A 48 -13.67 -15.92 -1.67
N TYR A 49 -14.49 -16.21 -2.67
CA TYR A 49 -14.36 -15.69 -4.02
C TYR A 49 -14.23 -14.15 -4.10
N PRO A 50 -15.07 -13.34 -3.42
CA PRO A 50 -14.91 -11.89 -3.42
C PRO A 50 -13.61 -11.42 -2.72
N LEU A 51 -13.02 -12.20 -1.82
CA LEU A 51 -11.73 -11.86 -1.19
C LEU A 51 -10.55 -11.89 -2.16
N ILE A 52 -10.64 -12.67 -3.25
CA ILE A 52 -9.60 -12.74 -4.29
C ILE A 52 -9.66 -11.51 -5.20
N HIS A 53 -10.86 -11.00 -5.45
CA HIS A 53 -11.10 -9.81 -6.28
C HIS A 53 -11.09 -8.51 -5.50
N LEU A 54 -11.10 -8.58 -4.16
CA LEU A 54 -10.77 -7.46 -3.32
C LEU A 54 -9.31 -7.08 -3.63
N PRO A 55 -9.01 -5.84 -4.05
CA PRO A 55 -7.66 -5.33 -4.07
C PRO A 55 -7.20 -5.24 -2.62
N LEU A 56 -6.76 -6.37 -2.06
CA LEU A 56 -6.35 -6.50 -0.68
C LEU A 56 -5.24 -5.47 -0.43
N LEU A 57 -5.62 -4.47 0.37
CA LEU A 57 -4.76 -3.48 1.03
C LEU A 57 -3.92 -2.63 0.08
N GLY A 58 -4.50 -1.50 -0.33
CA GLY A 58 -3.82 -0.32 -0.87
C GLY A 58 -2.89 0.36 0.13
N SER A 59 -1.98 -0.40 0.75
CA SER A 59 -0.90 0.06 1.60
C SER A 59 0.44 -0.61 1.30
N SER A 60 0.50 -1.53 0.33
CA SER A 60 1.77 -1.84 -0.32
C SER A 60 2.12 -0.68 -1.25
N SER A 61 3.33 -0.12 -1.11
CA SER A 61 3.86 0.91 -2.00
C SER A 61 3.74 0.42 -3.45
N GLN A 62 2.73 0.91 -4.18
CA GLN A 62 2.54 0.53 -5.57
C GLN A 62 3.60 1.26 -6.38
N GLN A 63 4.65 0.55 -6.77
CA GLN A 63 5.68 1.08 -7.64
C GLN A 63 5.22 0.91 -9.09
N PHE A 64 5.13 2.02 -9.82
CA PHE A 64 4.99 2.02 -11.27
C PHE A 64 6.24 2.64 -11.88
N SER A 65 6.84 1.96 -12.84
CA SER A 65 8.04 2.42 -13.53
C SER A 65 7.75 2.55 -15.01
N THR A 66 8.05 3.71 -15.56
CA THR A 66 8.00 3.97 -16.99
C THR A 66 9.41 4.08 -17.55
N PRO A 67 9.64 3.68 -18.82
CA PRO A 67 10.90 3.98 -19.48
C PRO A 67 11.14 5.50 -19.51
N VAL A 68 12.39 5.92 -19.31
CA VAL A 68 12.78 7.34 -19.31
C VAL A 68 12.70 7.93 -20.72
N GLN A 69 12.94 7.12 -21.75
CA GLN A 69 12.92 7.53 -23.14
C GLN A 69 11.48 7.68 -23.64
N GLY A 70 11.10 8.90 -24.04
CA GLY A 70 9.75 9.18 -24.56
C GLY A 70 8.67 9.20 -23.48
N PHE A 71 9.02 9.39 -22.20
CA PHE A 71 8.03 9.61 -21.16
C PHE A 71 7.24 10.88 -21.43
N VAL A 72 5.93 10.70 -21.64
CA VAL A 72 4.94 11.78 -21.68
C VAL A 72 4.04 11.56 -20.48
N ALA A 73 3.88 12.60 -19.66
CA ALA A 73 2.98 12.54 -18.51
C ALA A 73 1.55 12.21 -19.01
N PRO A 74 0.84 11.26 -18.38
CA PRO A 74 -0.51 10.93 -18.80
C PRO A 74 -1.43 12.12 -18.51
N ASP A 75 -1.83 12.86 -19.55
CA ASP A 75 -2.77 13.96 -19.39
C ASP A 75 -4.16 13.42 -18.99
N ILE A 76 -4.76 14.05 -17.98
CA ILE A 76 -6.16 13.79 -17.57
C ILE A 76 -7.13 14.25 -18.67
N VAL A 77 -6.65 15.07 -19.61
CA VAL A 77 -7.40 15.62 -20.73
C VAL A 77 -6.85 15.06 -22.04
N LEU A 78 -7.37 13.91 -22.45
CA LEU A 78 -7.41 13.59 -23.88
C LEU A 78 -8.86 13.28 -24.27
N ASP A 79 -9.54 14.40 -24.44
CA ASP A 79 -10.80 14.55 -25.16
C ASP A 79 -10.57 14.08 -26.61
N ASN A 80 -11.27 13.02 -27.02
CA ASN A 80 -11.63 12.69 -28.40
C ASN A 80 -10.54 12.42 -29.47
N SER A 81 -9.31 12.05 -29.12
CA SER A 81 -8.38 11.47 -30.12
C SER A 81 -7.98 10.04 -29.74
N ASP A 82 -8.33 9.08 -30.60
CA ASP A 82 -8.33 7.62 -30.40
C ASP A 82 -6.94 6.96 -30.19
N SER A 83 -5.89 7.66 -29.78
CA SER A 83 -4.52 7.13 -29.95
C SER A 83 -3.64 6.94 -28.71
N TYR A 84 -4.04 7.34 -27.50
CA TYR A 84 -3.20 7.06 -26.32
C TYR A 84 -4.01 6.73 -25.07
N LYS A 85 -4.34 5.46 -24.91
CA LYS A 85 -4.86 4.94 -23.65
C LYS A 85 -3.70 4.62 -22.72
N PHE A 86 -3.41 5.53 -21.79
CA PHE A 86 -2.40 5.29 -20.77
C PHE A 86 -2.73 4.02 -19.98
N SER A 87 -1.88 3.00 -20.09
CA SER A 87 -2.03 1.71 -19.40
C SER A 87 -1.22 1.69 -18.11
N GLY A 88 -1.43 2.68 -17.24
CA GLY A 88 -0.86 2.70 -15.90
C GLY A 88 -1.91 2.55 -14.80
N PRO A 89 -1.47 2.53 -13.53
CA PRO A 89 -2.36 2.36 -12.40
C PRO A 89 -3.28 3.58 -12.24
N ARG A 90 -4.47 3.35 -11.68
CA ARG A 90 -5.49 4.41 -11.51
C ARG A 90 -5.03 5.61 -10.67
N TRP A 91 -4.06 5.43 -9.79
CA TRP A 91 -3.50 6.51 -8.97
C TRP A 91 -2.47 7.37 -9.72
N PHE A 92 -1.95 6.91 -10.86
CA PHE A 92 -0.98 7.64 -11.66
C PHE A 92 -1.66 8.23 -12.89
N GLN A 93 -2.57 9.18 -12.65
CA GLN A 93 -3.30 9.92 -13.68
C GLN A 93 -2.95 11.39 -13.54
N GLY A 94 -2.43 12.01 -14.61
CA GLY A 94 -1.96 13.39 -14.58
C GLY A 94 -0.45 13.55 -14.49
N PRO A 95 0.02 14.81 -14.49
CA PRO A 95 1.42 15.14 -14.23
C PRO A 95 1.83 14.71 -12.81
N PRO A 96 3.11 14.34 -12.61
CA PRO A 96 3.61 13.97 -11.29
C PRO A 96 3.54 15.15 -10.33
N VAL A 97 3.26 14.86 -9.05
CA VAL A 97 3.19 15.89 -7.99
C VAL A 97 4.55 16.55 -7.75
N SER A 98 5.63 15.77 -7.82
CA SER A 98 7.00 16.25 -7.63
C SER A 98 8.01 15.30 -8.25
N TYR A 99 9.16 15.84 -8.66
CA TYR A 99 10.32 15.06 -9.08
C TYR A 99 11.29 14.93 -7.91
N VAL A 100 11.82 13.72 -7.69
CA VAL A 100 12.84 13.46 -6.68
C VAL A 100 14.15 13.14 -7.36
N GLN A 101 15.17 13.97 -7.12
CA GLN A 101 16.54 13.72 -7.56
C GLN A 101 17.39 13.37 -6.35
N GLN A 102 18.07 12.22 -6.40
CA GLN A 102 18.90 11.73 -5.30
C GLN A 102 20.36 11.64 -5.72
N ILE A 103 21.24 12.16 -4.87
CA ILE A 103 22.70 12.03 -5.00
C ILE A 103 23.20 11.19 -3.82
N ILE A 104 23.89 10.10 -4.11
CA ILE A 104 24.42 9.19 -3.08
C ILE A 104 25.94 9.32 -3.05
N VAL A 105 26.47 9.94 -2.00
CA VAL A 105 27.91 10.04 -1.76
C VAL A 105 28.35 8.80 -0.99
N LYS A 106 29.28 8.03 -1.58
CA LYS A 106 29.91 6.87 -0.93
C LYS A 106 31.35 7.21 -0.60
N SER A 107 31.77 6.94 0.63
CA SER A 107 33.14 7.17 1.07
C SER A 107 33.69 5.95 1.78
N ALA A 108 35.00 5.73 1.64
CA ALA A 108 35.73 4.72 2.37
C ALA A 108 37.04 5.35 2.90
N VAL A 109 37.41 5.00 4.13
CA VAL A 109 38.70 5.39 4.69
C VAL A 109 39.69 4.28 4.42
N PHE A 110 40.73 4.58 3.65
CA PHE A 110 41.81 3.63 3.40
C PHE A 110 43.14 4.37 3.25
N PRO A 111 44.21 3.97 3.97
CA PRO A 111 44.29 2.91 4.97
C PRO A 111 43.75 3.35 6.35
N TRP A 112 43.16 2.42 7.10
CA TRP A 112 42.79 2.68 8.50
C TRP A 112 44.04 2.63 9.38
N LYS A 113 44.38 3.77 9.99
CA LYS A 113 45.48 3.88 10.94
C LYS A 113 44.96 3.82 12.38
N SER A 114 45.81 3.38 13.31
CA SER A 114 45.45 3.18 14.73
C SER A 114 45.19 4.48 15.51
N ASP A 115 45.58 5.63 14.95
CA ASP A 115 45.35 6.97 15.49
C ASP A 115 43.99 7.57 15.07
N LEU A 116 43.26 6.91 14.17
CA LEU A 116 41.95 7.38 13.71
C LEU A 116 40.83 6.95 14.64
N ILE A 117 39.89 7.87 14.88
CA ILE A 117 38.64 7.58 15.58
C ILE A 117 37.48 7.48 14.59
N LEU A 118 36.41 6.80 15.00
CA LEU A 118 35.21 6.58 14.16
C LEU A 118 34.63 7.88 13.56
N THR A 119 34.77 9.02 14.25
CA THR A 119 34.30 10.31 13.75
C THR A 119 35.07 10.82 12.56
N ASP A 120 36.36 10.48 12.46
CA ASP A 120 37.20 10.89 11.33
C ASP A 120 36.75 10.20 10.03
N ALA A 121 36.08 9.05 10.16
CA ALA A 121 35.61 8.29 9.02
C ALA A 121 34.48 8.93 8.23
N PHE A 122 33.67 9.77 8.88
CA PHE A 122 32.56 10.46 8.22
C PHE A 122 32.73 11.98 8.15
N ARG A 123 33.61 12.60 8.95
CA ARG A 123 33.81 14.06 8.93
C ARG A 123 34.23 14.59 7.55
N ALA A 124 35.28 14.06 6.96
CA ALA A 124 35.76 14.52 5.65
C ALA A 124 34.73 14.26 4.52
N PRO A 125 34.12 13.07 4.42
CA PRO A 125 33.01 12.83 3.47
C PRO A 125 31.79 13.74 3.65
N LEU A 126 31.46 14.09 4.89
CA LEU A 126 30.34 14.98 5.21
C LEU A 126 30.63 16.42 4.75
N THR A 127 31.87 16.89 4.86
CA THR A 127 32.30 18.17 4.27
C THR A 127 32.02 18.20 2.77
N TYR A 128 32.41 17.16 2.03
CA TYR A 128 32.12 17.06 0.59
C TYR A 128 30.62 17.04 0.27
N ALA A 129 29.80 16.42 1.13
CA ALA A 129 28.34 16.43 0.94
C ALA A 129 27.77 17.86 1.06
N PHE A 130 28.27 18.66 2.00
CA PHE A 130 27.88 20.07 2.13
C PHE A 130 28.34 20.92 0.94
N GLU A 131 29.56 20.72 0.47
CA GLU A 131 30.07 21.39 -0.74
C GLU A 131 29.17 21.11 -1.95
N ILE A 132 28.74 19.86 -2.13
CA ILE A 132 27.80 19.47 -3.20
C ILE A 132 26.46 20.18 -3.02
N SER A 133 25.92 20.22 -1.78
CA SER A 133 24.65 20.89 -1.52
C SER A 133 24.70 22.40 -1.78
N GLU A 134 25.82 23.04 -1.46
CA GLU A 134 26.02 24.47 -1.68
C GLU A 134 26.17 24.77 -3.17
N LEU A 135 26.94 23.94 -3.89
CA LEU A 135 27.09 24.05 -5.32
C LEU A 135 25.76 23.90 -6.05
N LEU A 136 24.90 22.97 -5.60
CA LEU A 136 23.55 22.82 -6.14
C LEU A 136 22.66 24.02 -5.78
N GLY A 137 22.64 24.47 -4.53
CA GLY A 137 21.83 25.61 -4.11
C GLY A 137 22.16 26.90 -4.86
N ASN A 138 23.45 27.10 -5.16
CA ASN A 138 23.94 28.27 -5.89
C ASN A 138 23.90 28.10 -7.42
N HIS A 139 23.55 26.91 -7.92
CA HIS A 139 23.48 26.67 -9.35
C HIS A 139 22.34 27.49 -9.97
N GLN A 140 22.67 28.29 -10.98
CA GLN A 140 21.72 29.07 -11.75
C GLN A 140 21.75 28.59 -13.20
N ILE A 141 20.57 28.31 -13.72
CA ILE A 141 20.38 28.05 -15.14
C ILE A 141 19.97 29.36 -15.77
N SER A 142 20.59 29.74 -16.88
CA SER A 142 20.18 30.88 -17.70
C SER A 142 19.53 30.35 -18.99
N PRO A 143 18.23 30.00 -18.94
CA PRO A 143 17.51 29.51 -20.11
C PRO A 143 17.13 30.71 -20.98
N GLY A 144 18.10 31.24 -21.72
CA GLY A 144 17.87 32.35 -22.65
C GLY A 144 17.81 33.73 -21.99
N ALA A 145 17.96 34.76 -22.83
CA ALA A 145 18.47 36.11 -22.56
C ALA A 145 17.70 37.01 -21.56
N LEU A 146 16.87 36.49 -20.65
CA LEU A 146 16.12 37.37 -19.75
C LEU A 146 16.16 37.04 -18.25
N ASN A 147 16.26 35.78 -17.79
CA ASN A 147 16.22 35.51 -16.35
C ASN A 147 17.12 34.32 -15.93
N ASN A 148 17.89 34.50 -14.87
CA ASN A 148 18.57 33.41 -14.18
C ASN A 148 17.57 32.75 -13.22
N THR A 149 17.33 31.45 -13.39
CA THR A 149 16.46 30.65 -12.50
C THR A 149 17.34 29.78 -11.60
N SER A 150 17.12 29.85 -10.29
CA SER A 150 17.82 29.01 -9.31
C SER A 150 17.02 27.74 -8.98
N LEU A 151 17.66 26.76 -8.36
CA LEU A 151 16.98 25.58 -7.83
C LEU A 151 15.92 25.94 -6.77
N GLY A 152 16.15 27.00 -5.99
CA GLY A 152 15.19 27.48 -4.99
C GLY A 152 13.84 27.94 -5.57
N ASP A 153 13.84 28.36 -6.84
CA ASP A 153 12.63 28.81 -7.56
C ASP A 153 11.83 27.64 -8.14
N LEU A 154 12.47 26.48 -8.34
CA LEU A 154 11.87 25.29 -8.97
C LEU A 154 11.47 24.23 -7.95
N CYS A 155 12.19 24.14 -6.82
CA CYS A 155 11.96 23.10 -5.81
C CYS A 155 10.67 23.36 -5.02
N LEU A 156 10.00 22.26 -4.64
CA LEU A 156 8.83 22.29 -3.77
C LEU A 156 9.22 22.85 -2.38
N GLN A 157 8.64 23.98 -1.99
CA GLN A 157 8.82 24.55 -0.66
C GLN A 157 7.66 24.13 0.24
N VAL A 158 7.95 23.26 1.22
CA VAL A 158 6.98 22.87 2.25
C VAL A 158 7.08 23.89 3.38
N SER A 159 6.06 24.73 3.53
CA SER A 159 5.92 25.62 4.69
C SER A 159 4.89 25.03 5.66
N GLU A 160 5.11 25.24 6.95
CA GLU A 160 4.11 24.87 7.97
C GLU A 160 2.89 25.80 7.84
N PRO A 161 1.66 25.26 7.92
CA PRO A 161 0.47 26.10 7.99
C PRO A 161 0.47 26.87 9.31
N ILE A 162 0.33 28.20 9.20
CA ILE A 162 0.23 29.14 10.32
C ILE A 162 -1.06 28.90 11.12
#